data_AF-A0A3B6FJR6-F1
#
_entry.id   AF-A0A3B6FJR6-F1
#
_cell.length_a   1.000
_cell.length_b   1.000
_cell.length_c   1.000
_cell.angle_alpha   90.00
_cell.angle_beta   90.00
_cell.angle_gamma   90.00
#
_symmetry.space_group_name_H-M   'P 1'
#
loop_
_entity.id
_entity.type
_entity.pdbx_description
1 polymer ?
#
loop_
_entity_poly.entity_id
_entity_poly.type
_entity_poly.pdbx_seq_one_letter_code
_entity_poly.pdbx_strand_id
1 'polypeptide(L)'
;MAEVVQVHKDWVGSFPSGKKITVVFVIGGPGSGKGTQCAKIVSQFGFTHLSAGDLLREEVKSDTEQGATIKNLMHEGKLVPSEIIVRLLLKAMLASGNDKFLIDGFPRNEENREAYEKIIKIEPEFALLIDCSREEMERRILHRNQGRDDDNMETIRRRFEVFQQSTLPVIQHYEKMGKLRRVDGDRQPDMVFEDVKAIFAQLNTQANQGSNVSRAQTNPFKSWFLDIFCSCFDVADRRN
;
A
#
# COMPACT_ATOMS: atom_id res chain seq x y z
N MET A 1 -6.59 -30.66 -8.73
CA MET A 1 -7.23 -30.37 -7.43
C MET A 1 -6.19 -29.69 -6.57
N ALA A 2 -6.24 -28.36 -6.45
CA ALA A 2 -5.31 -27.65 -5.57
C ALA A 2 -5.74 -27.93 -4.12
N GLU A 3 -4.84 -28.55 -3.36
CA GLU A 3 -5.06 -28.89 -1.97
C GLU A 3 -5.21 -27.59 -1.17
N VAL A 4 -6.36 -27.44 -0.51
CA VAL A 4 -6.65 -26.30 0.36
C VAL A 4 -5.67 -26.39 1.53
N VAL A 5 -4.65 -25.53 1.53
CA VAL A 5 -3.73 -25.37 2.67
C VAL A 5 -4.59 -25.12 3.91
N GLN A 6 -4.65 -26.11 4.80
CA GLN A 6 -5.40 -26.00 6.05
C GLN A 6 -4.73 -24.94 6.93
N VAL A 7 -5.33 -23.76 6.99
CA VAL A 7 -4.88 -22.68 7.87
C VAL A 7 -5.25 -23.06 9.30
N HIS A 8 -4.24 -23.24 10.15
CA HIS A 8 -4.33 -23.64 11.55
C HIS A 8 -5.40 -22.87 12.35
N LYS A 9 -6.09 -23.61 13.22
CA LYS A 9 -7.26 -23.22 14.04
C LYS A 9 -6.96 -22.27 15.22
N ASP A 10 -5.71 -21.80 15.38
CA ASP A 10 -5.23 -21.21 16.63
C ASP A 10 -4.80 -19.74 16.47
N TRP A 11 -5.69 -18.91 15.91
CA TRP A 11 -5.46 -17.47 15.85
C TRP A 11 -5.97 -16.81 17.12
N VAL A 12 -5.08 -16.64 18.09
CA VAL A 12 -5.37 -15.99 19.36
C VAL A 12 -5.18 -14.48 19.21
N GLY A 13 -6.27 -13.72 19.20
CA GLY A 13 -6.26 -12.26 19.20
C GLY A 13 -7.62 -11.67 18.82
N SER A 14 -7.93 -10.49 19.32
CA SER A 14 -9.14 -9.75 18.98
C SER A 14 -8.80 -8.27 18.82
N PHE A 15 -9.56 -7.58 17.96
CA PHE A 15 -9.48 -6.12 17.91
C PHE A 15 -9.95 -5.52 19.25
N PRO A 16 -9.36 -4.39 19.69
CA PRO A 16 -9.82 -3.69 20.89
C PRO A 16 -11.33 -3.38 20.82
N SER A 17 -12.07 -3.74 21.87
CA SER A 17 -13.52 -3.48 21.92
C SER A 17 -13.81 -1.98 22.04
N GLY A 18 -14.84 -1.51 21.35
CA GLY A 18 -15.32 -0.12 21.45
C GLY A 18 -14.45 0.93 20.74
N LYS A 19 -13.42 0.52 19.98
CA LYS A 19 -12.60 1.45 19.17
C LYS A 19 -12.80 1.22 17.68
N LYS A 20 -12.79 2.30 16.90
CA LYS A 20 -12.79 2.23 15.43
C LYS A 20 -11.41 1.81 14.96
N ILE A 21 -11.34 0.67 14.27
CA ILE A 21 -10.09 0.26 13.63
C ILE A 21 -9.82 1.15 12.42
N THR A 22 -8.67 1.82 12.44
CA THR A 22 -8.21 2.76 11.42
C THR A 22 -7.11 2.09 10.61
N VAL A 23 -7.32 1.96 9.30
CA VAL A 23 -6.31 1.37 8.40
C VAL A 23 -5.93 2.39 7.32
N VAL A 24 -4.63 2.57 7.11
CA VAL A 24 -4.07 3.35 6.00
C VAL A 24 -3.14 2.46 5.20
N PHE A 25 -3.33 2.43 3.89
CA PHE A 25 -2.40 1.76 2.97
C PHE A 25 -1.29 2.71 2.54
N VAL A 26 -0.06 2.21 2.44
CA VAL A 26 1.08 2.96 1.89
C VAL A 26 1.57 2.27 0.63
N ILE A 27 1.41 2.97 -0.49
CA ILE A 27 1.69 2.48 -1.84
C ILE A 27 2.83 3.32 -2.44
N GLY A 28 3.66 2.69 -3.26
CA GLY A 28 4.77 3.33 -3.97
C GLY A 28 5.77 2.29 -4.47
N GLY A 29 6.50 2.63 -5.53
CA GLY A 29 7.47 1.72 -6.14
C GLY A 29 8.66 1.39 -5.22
N PRO A 30 9.48 0.38 -5.59
CA PRO A 30 10.73 0.12 -4.86
C PRO A 30 11.59 1.39 -4.86
N GLY A 31 12.25 1.72 -3.75
CA GLY A 31 13.07 2.94 -3.66
C GLY A 31 12.31 4.25 -3.40
N SER A 32 10.98 4.28 -3.46
CA SER A 32 10.20 5.53 -3.34
C SER A 32 10.24 6.23 -1.97
N GLY A 33 10.77 5.57 -0.92
CA GLY A 33 10.87 6.16 0.42
C GLY A 33 9.78 5.74 1.42
N LYS A 34 8.93 4.76 1.08
CA LYS A 34 7.88 4.21 1.98
C LYS A 34 8.35 3.93 3.40
N GLY A 35 9.37 3.08 3.57
CA GLY A 35 9.85 2.72 4.90
C GLY A 35 10.25 3.93 5.76
N THR A 36 10.89 4.93 5.15
CA THR A 36 11.25 6.19 5.83
C THR A 36 10.01 6.96 6.30
N GLN A 37 9.01 7.11 5.42
CA GLN A 37 7.78 7.81 5.78
C GLN A 37 6.94 7.01 6.78
N CYS A 38 6.87 5.69 6.65
CA CYS A 38 6.20 4.80 7.60
C CYS A 38 6.77 4.96 9.01
N ALA A 39 8.10 4.95 9.16
CA ALA A 39 8.76 5.13 10.46
C ALA A 39 8.40 6.48 11.11
N LYS A 40 8.39 7.57 10.31
CA LYS A 40 7.99 8.90 10.80
C LYS A 40 6.50 8.95 11.17
N ILE A 41 5.62 8.32 10.38
CA ILE A 41 4.18 8.23 10.66
C ILE A 41 3.92 7.47 11.97
N VAL A 42 4.57 6.33 12.19
CA VAL A 42 4.48 5.55 13.42
C VAL A 42 4.85 6.42 14.62
N SER A 43 6.01 7.07 14.55
CA SER A 43 6.53 7.91 15.63
C SER A 43 5.61 9.08 15.98
N GLN A 44 4.94 9.68 15.01
CA GLN A 44 4.14 10.89 15.23
C GLN A 44 2.65 10.63 15.48
N PHE A 45 2.07 9.60 14.86
CA PHE A 45 0.63 9.37 14.87
C PHE A 45 0.20 8.10 15.61
N GLY A 46 1.14 7.30 16.11
CA GLY A 46 0.86 6.13 16.95
C GLY A 46 0.28 4.93 16.19
N PHE A 47 0.56 4.81 14.89
CA PHE A 47 0.17 3.65 14.09
C PHE A 47 1.09 2.46 14.35
N THR A 48 0.56 1.25 14.23
CA THR A 48 1.36 0.03 14.07
C THR A 48 1.72 -0.13 12.60
N HIS A 49 3.02 -0.15 12.28
CA HIS A 49 3.49 -0.42 10.92
C HIS A 49 3.51 -1.92 10.64
N LEU A 50 2.83 -2.33 9.57
CA LEU A 50 2.77 -3.70 9.09
C LEU A 50 3.27 -3.73 7.64
N SER A 51 4.45 -4.28 7.42
CA SER A 51 5.01 -4.45 6.06
C SER A 51 4.69 -5.85 5.57
N ALA A 52 3.94 -5.96 4.47
CA ALA A 52 3.62 -7.26 3.86
C ALA A 52 4.90 -8.03 3.51
N GLY A 53 5.94 -7.32 3.08
CA GLY A 53 7.22 -7.92 2.76
C GLY A 53 8.00 -8.41 3.98
N ASP A 54 7.88 -7.75 5.14
CA ASP A 54 8.52 -8.20 6.39
C ASP A 54 7.80 -9.40 6.99
N LEU A 55 6.46 -9.39 7.01
CA LEU A 55 5.66 -10.52 7.47
C LEU A 55 5.97 -11.80 6.68
N LEU A 56 6.14 -11.69 5.37
CA LEU A 56 6.58 -12.82 4.54
C LEU A 56 8.00 -13.28 4.89
N ARG A 57 8.95 -12.36 5.14
CA ARG A 57 10.31 -12.73 5.57
C ARG A 57 10.34 -13.38 6.95
N GLU A 58 9.47 -12.96 7.86
CA GLU A 58 9.30 -13.60 9.16
C GLU A 58 8.73 -15.01 9.01
N GLU A 59 7.73 -15.19 8.15
CA GLU A 59 7.18 -16.52 7.86
C GLU A 59 8.20 -17.44 7.19
N VAL A 60 9.09 -16.92 6.34
CA VAL A 60 10.21 -17.70 5.77
C VAL A 60 11.17 -18.24 6.84
N LYS A 61 11.27 -17.56 8.00
CA LYS A 61 12.08 -18.05 9.12
C LYS A 61 11.35 -19.13 9.92
N SER A 62 10.05 -19.34 9.70
CA SER A 62 9.33 -20.47 10.26
C SER A 62 9.79 -21.72 9.51
N ASP A 63 10.23 -22.75 10.25
CA ASP A 63 10.71 -24.02 9.68
C ASP A 63 9.50 -24.87 9.24
N THR A 64 8.72 -24.34 8.29
CA THR A 64 7.47 -24.91 7.80
C THR A 64 7.50 -25.05 6.28
N GLU A 65 6.67 -25.96 5.74
CA GLU A 65 6.50 -26.13 4.30
C GLU A 65 6.00 -24.84 3.62
N GLN A 66 5.14 -24.08 4.30
CA GLN A 66 4.68 -22.78 3.83
C GLN A 66 5.83 -21.76 3.78
N GLY A 67 6.66 -21.68 4.82
CA GLY A 67 7.85 -20.82 4.85
C GLY A 67 8.81 -21.12 3.70
N ALA A 68 9.07 -22.41 3.43
CA ALA A 68 9.90 -22.84 2.30
C ALA A 68 9.30 -22.43 0.94
N THR A 69 7.99 -22.58 0.76
CA THR A 69 7.28 -22.17 -0.46
C THR A 69 7.35 -20.65 -0.68
N ILE A 70 7.13 -19.87 0.38
CA ILE A 70 7.23 -18.40 0.34
C ILE A 70 8.65 -17.99 -0.04
N LYS A 71 9.67 -18.63 0.54
CA LYS A 71 11.09 -18.34 0.27
C LYS A 71 11.41 -18.45 -1.22
N ASN A 72 10.98 -19.54 -1.86
CA ASN A 72 11.22 -19.77 -3.28
C ASN A 72 10.53 -18.71 -4.16
N LEU A 73 9.25 -18.42 -3.89
CA LEU A 73 8.51 -17.40 -4.62
C LEU A 73 9.16 -16.02 -4.51
N MET A 74 9.61 -15.65 -3.31
CA MET A 74 10.30 -14.37 -3.07
C MET A 74 11.64 -14.29 -3.78
N HIS A 75 12.44 -15.35 -3.73
CA HIS A 75 13.74 -15.41 -4.41
C HIS A 75 13.59 -15.28 -5.94
N GLU A 76 12.53 -15.85 -6.51
CA GLU A 76 12.21 -15.74 -7.94
C GLU A 76 11.52 -14.41 -8.33
N GLY A 77 11.27 -13.51 -7.37
CA GLY A 77 10.54 -12.27 -7.63
C GLY A 77 9.08 -12.48 -8.05
N LYS A 78 8.50 -13.65 -7.75
CA LYS A 78 7.09 -13.99 -8.00
C LYS A 78 6.21 -13.48 -6.85
N LEU A 79 4.92 -13.30 -7.14
CA LEU A 79 3.94 -12.90 -6.14
C LEU A 79 3.55 -14.10 -5.28
N VAL A 80 3.63 -13.92 -3.96
CA VAL A 80 3.06 -14.86 -2.99
C VAL A 80 1.52 -14.78 -3.05
N PRO A 81 0.78 -15.91 -2.98
CA PRO A 81 -0.68 -15.90 -3.00
C PRO A 81 -1.29 -14.88 -2.02
N SER A 82 -2.23 -14.09 -2.53
CA SER A 82 -2.85 -12.97 -1.81
C SER A 82 -3.47 -13.37 -0.47
N GLU A 83 -4.11 -14.54 -0.41
CA GLU A 83 -4.74 -15.05 0.81
C GLU A 83 -3.73 -15.29 1.94
N ILE A 84 -2.51 -15.76 1.64
CA ILE A 84 -1.46 -15.96 2.64
C ILE A 84 -1.05 -14.60 3.21
N ILE A 85 -0.79 -13.61 2.36
CA ILE A 85 -0.37 -12.26 2.77
C ILE A 85 -1.43 -11.62 3.68
N VAL A 86 -2.69 -11.64 3.24
CA VAL A 86 -3.80 -11.03 3.99
C VAL A 86 -4.02 -11.73 5.33
N ARG A 87 -3.81 -13.05 5.37
CA ARG A 87 -3.87 -13.79 6.62
C ARG A 87 -2.74 -13.40 7.58
N LEU A 88 -1.50 -13.34 7.11
CA LEU A 88 -0.38 -12.85 7.93
C LEU A 88 -0.63 -11.43 8.45
N LEU A 89 -1.19 -10.55 7.61
CA LEU A 89 -1.61 -9.21 8.01
C LEU A 89 -2.65 -9.25 9.14
N LEU A 90 -3.74 -10.00 8.98
CA LEU A 90 -4.79 -10.09 10.00
C LEU A 90 -4.22 -10.64 11.33
N LYS A 91 -3.36 -11.67 11.28
CA LYS A 91 -2.68 -12.21 12.48
C LYS A 91 -1.87 -11.11 13.18
N ALA A 92 -1.07 -10.34 12.44
CA ALA A 92 -0.26 -9.27 13.00
C ALA A 92 -1.13 -8.11 13.54
N MET A 93 -2.23 -7.79 12.87
CA MET A 93 -3.18 -6.78 13.35
C MET A 93 -3.79 -7.16 14.70
N LEU A 94 -4.28 -8.39 14.82
CA LEU A 94 -4.89 -8.92 16.05
C LEU A 94 -3.90 -9.05 17.20
N ALA A 95 -2.63 -9.36 16.91
CA ALA A 95 -1.58 -9.47 17.92
C ALA A 95 -1.05 -8.11 18.42
N SER A 96 -1.29 -7.02 17.68
CA SER A 96 -0.68 -5.71 17.98
C SER A 96 -1.23 -5.01 19.22
N GLY A 97 -2.46 -5.31 19.62
CA GLY A 97 -3.20 -4.57 20.65
C GLY A 97 -3.54 -3.11 20.29
N ASN A 98 -3.23 -2.65 19.07
CA ASN A 98 -3.50 -1.30 18.60
C ASN A 98 -4.79 -1.24 17.77
N ASP A 99 -5.33 -0.04 17.57
CA ASP A 99 -6.49 0.24 16.72
C ASP A 99 -6.13 1.02 15.44
N LYS A 100 -4.86 1.39 15.26
CA LYS A 100 -4.36 2.11 14.08
C LYS A 100 -3.29 1.32 13.35
N PHE A 101 -3.51 1.05 12.06
CA PHE A 101 -2.64 0.20 11.23
C PHE A 101 -2.18 0.91 9.96
N LEU A 102 -0.87 0.90 9.75
CA LEU A 102 -0.22 1.43 8.55
C LEU A 102 0.34 0.25 7.76
N ILE A 103 -0.33 -0.13 6.69
CA ILE A 103 0.03 -1.32 5.91
C ILE A 103 0.88 -0.90 4.71
N ASP A 104 2.17 -1.26 4.75
CA ASP A 104 3.19 -0.84 3.79
C ASP A 104 3.39 -1.86 2.67
N GLY A 105 3.36 -1.37 1.43
CA GLY A 105 3.63 -2.15 0.24
C GLY A 105 2.49 -3.10 -0.11
N PHE A 106 1.26 -2.74 0.25
CA PHE A 106 0.01 -3.47 0.04
C PHE A 106 -1.13 -2.47 -0.22
N PRO A 107 -2.14 -2.82 -1.04
CA PRO A 107 -2.21 -3.97 -1.95
C PRO A 107 -1.26 -3.78 -3.14
N ARG A 108 -0.65 -4.86 -3.64
CA ARG A 108 0.24 -4.81 -4.82
C ARG A 108 -0.45 -5.12 -6.14
N ASN A 109 -1.61 -5.76 -6.08
CA ASN A 109 -2.43 -6.14 -7.22
C ASN A 109 -3.91 -6.20 -6.81
N GLU A 110 -4.78 -6.46 -7.78
CA GLU A 110 -6.22 -6.52 -7.55
C GLU A 110 -6.61 -7.70 -6.66
N GLU A 111 -5.97 -8.86 -6.82
CA GLU A 111 -6.22 -10.04 -5.98
C GLU A 111 -5.90 -9.77 -4.49
N ASN A 112 -4.86 -8.99 -4.20
CA ASN A 112 -4.54 -8.54 -2.84
C ASN A 112 -5.70 -7.70 -2.28
N ARG A 113 -6.21 -6.73 -3.06
CA ARG A 113 -7.31 -5.86 -2.66
C ARG A 113 -8.57 -6.68 -2.35
N GLU A 114 -8.96 -7.56 -3.26
CA GLU A 114 -10.14 -8.41 -3.11
C GLU A 114 -10.03 -9.36 -1.91
N ALA A 115 -8.87 -10.00 -1.74
CA ALA A 115 -8.61 -10.86 -0.59
C ALA A 115 -8.68 -10.08 0.74
N TYR A 116 -8.12 -8.87 0.77
CA TYR A 116 -8.18 -7.98 1.94
C TYR A 116 -9.63 -7.65 2.31
N GLU A 117 -10.43 -7.22 1.34
CA GLU A 117 -11.84 -6.87 1.57
C GLU A 117 -12.64 -8.06 2.11
N LYS A 118 -12.41 -9.26 1.54
CA LYS A 118 -13.11 -10.48 1.96
C LYS A 118 -12.74 -10.94 3.37
N ILE A 119 -11.45 -10.87 3.72
CA ILE A 119 -10.92 -11.46 4.97
C ILE A 119 -10.94 -10.45 6.12
N ILE A 120 -10.39 -9.25 5.91
CA ILE A 120 -10.22 -8.25 6.96
C ILE A 120 -11.52 -7.47 7.21
N LYS A 121 -12.32 -7.22 6.16
CA LYS A 121 -13.63 -6.54 6.25
C LYS A 121 -13.60 -5.17 6.95
N ILE A 122 -12.45 -4.51 6.94
CA ILE A 122 -12.25 -3.14 7.44
C ILE A 122 -11.79 -2.30 6.27
N GLU A 123 -12.62 -1.34 5.86
CA GLU A 123 -12.27 -0.44 4.76
C GLU A 123 -11.15 0.52 5.18
N PRO A 124 -10.10 0.71 4.36
CA PRO A 124 -9.07 1.71 4.65
C PRO A 124 -9.66 3.13 4.60
N GLU A 125 -9.13 4.02 5.44
CA GLU A 125 -9.47 5.45 5.41
C GLU A 125 -9.02 6.07 4.08
N PHE A 126 -7.78 5.78 3.69
CA PHE A 126 -7.21 6.15 2.41
C PHE A 126 -5.99 5.28 2.06
N ALA A 127 -5.59 5.35 0.79
CA ALA A 127 -4.29 4.89 0.31
C ALA A 127 -3.36 6.09 0.10
N LEU A 128 -2.24 6.12 0.81
CA LEU A 128 -1.16 7.08 0.64
C LEU A 128 -0.22 6.58 -0.46
N LEU A 129 -0.20 7.26 -1.61
CA LEU A 129 0.79 7.07 -2.65
C LEU A 129 1.97 8.00 -2.42
N ILE A 130 3.15 7.43 -2.23
CA ILE A 130 4.42 8.14 -2.34
C ILE A 130 4.88 8.04 -3.79
N ASP A 131 4.54 9.08 -4.55
CA ASP A 131 4.74 9.17 -5.99
C ASP A 131 6.17 9.63 -6.27
N CYS A 132 7.00 8.73 -6.78
CA CYS A 132 8.42 8.96 -6.98
C CYS A 132 8.75 8.59 -8.42
N SER A 133 9.52 9.42 -9.12
CA SER A 133 9.96 9.15 -10.48
C SER A 133 10.79 7.87 -10.54
N ARG A 134 10.72 7.20 -11.69
CA ARG A 134 11.45 5.94 -11.90
C ARG A 134 12.95 6.16 -11.74
N GLU A 135 13.45 7.27 -12.28
CA GLU A 135 14.84 7.69 -12.27
C GLU A 135 15.34 7.84 -10.82
N GLU A 136 14.56 8.52 -9.97
CA GLU A 136 14.91 8.71 -8.56
C GLU A 136 14.82 7.40 -7.76
N MET A 137 13.82 6.57 -8.04
CA MET A 137 13.70 5.23 -7.44
C MET A 137 14.90 4.34 -7.79
N GLU A 138 15.29 4.28 -9.06
CA GLU A 138 16.46 3.51 -9.53
C GLU A 138 17.74 4.05 -8.90
N ARG A 139 17.96 5.37 -8.91
CA ARG A 139 19.09 6.04 -8.26
C ARG A 139 19.19 5.66 -6.78
N ARG A 140 18.07 5.71 -6.04
CA ARG A 140 18.02 5.37 -4.61
C ARG A 140 18.31 3.90 -4.33
N ILE A 141 17.88 2.99 -5.21
CA ILE A 141 18.15 1.56 -5.03
C ILE A 141 19.63 1.26 -5.28
N LEU A 142 20.24 1.83 -6.32
CA LEU A 142 21.64 1.62 -6.67
C LEU A 142 22.61 2.15 -5.60
N HIS A 143 22.26 3.22 -4.89
CA HIS A 143 23.10 3.78 -3.82
C HIS A 143 22.90 3.13 -2.44
N ARG A 144 22.03 2.12 -2.31
CA ARG A 144 21.90 1.39 -1.04
C ARG A 144 23.08 0.44 -0.88
N ASN A 145 24.01 0.77 0.01
CA ASN A 145 25.14 -0.08 0.39
C ASN A 145 24.74 -1.39 1.12
N GLN A 146 23.46 -1.56 1.46
CA GLN A 146 22.88 -2.75 2.09
C GLN A 146 21.53 -3.02 1.43
N GLY A 147 21.54 -3.78 0.34
CA GLY A 147 20.34 -4.38 -0.23
C GLY A 147 19.84 -5.51 0.66
N ARG A 148 18.58 -5.91 0.49
CA ARG A 148 18.09 -7.19 1.01
C ARG A 148 18.86 -8.33 0.34
N ASP A 149 18.92 -9.50 0.97
CA ASP A 149 19.59 -10.68 0.39
C ASP A 149 19.04 -11.07 -0.99
N ASP A 150 17.83 -10.62 -1.35
CA ASP A 150 17.17 -10.82 -2.64
C ASP A 150 17.32 -9.65 -3.64
N ASP A 151 18.02 -8.57 -3.29
CA ASP A 151 18.18 -7.37 -4.13
C ASP A 151 19.31 -7.56 -5.16
N ASN A 152 19.01 -8.27 -6.26
CA ASN A 152 19.82 -8.24 -7.48
C ASN A 152 19.13 -7.39 -8.57
N MET A 153 19.88 -7.04 -9.63
CA MET A 153 19.39 -6.17 -10.71
C MET A 153 18.13 -6.72 -11.39
N GLU A 154 18.03 -8.03 -11.55
CA GLU A 154 16.86 -8.70 -12.14
C GLU A 154 15.64 -8.61 -11.22
N THR A 155 15.81 -8.88 -9.92
CA THR A 155 14.75 -8.71 -8.91
C THR A 155 14.25 -7.26 -8.86
N ILE A 156 15.15 -6.28 -8.97
CA ILE A 156 14.79 -4.85 -8.97
C ILE A 156 13.92 -4.53 -10.19
N ARG A 157 14.34 -4.96 -11.40
CA ARG A 157 13.55 -4.79 -12.63
C ARG A 157 12.17 -5.42 -12.49
N ARG A 158 12.11 -6.65 -11.99
CA ARG A 158 10.85 -7.35 -11.78
C ARG A 158 9.92 -6.61 -10.81
N ARG A 159 10.47 -6.02 -9.74
CA ARG A 159 9.70 -5.20 -8.80
C ARG A 159 9.14 -3.93 -9.44
N PHE A 160 9.86 -3.30 -10.37
CA PHE A 160 9.33 -2.17 -11.15
C PHE A 160 8.21 -2.62 -12.11
N GLU A 161 8.39 -3.73 -12.82
CA GLU A 161 7.37 -4.29 -13.70
C GLU A 161 6.08 -4.59 -12.95
N VAL A 162 6.17 -5.27 -11.81
CA VAL A 162 5.01 -5.58 -10.95
C VAL A 162 4.32 -4.30 -10.48
N PHE A 163 5.08 -3.27 -10.10
CA PHE A 163 4.50 -1.99 -9.69
C PHE A 163 3.69 -1.35 -10.83
N GLN A 164 4.26 -1.31 -12.04
CA GLN A 164 3.60 -0.73 -13.21
C GLN A 164 2.38 -1.54 -13.65
N GLN A 165 2.51 -2.86 -13.78
CA GLN A 165 1.48 -3.71 -14.36
C GLN A 165 0.35 -4.02 -13.38
N SER A 166 0.66 -4.18 -12.10
CA SER A 166 -0.28 -4.72 -11.12
C SER A 166 -0.68 -3.71 -10.05
N THR A 167 0.21 -2.80 -9.65
CA THR A 167 -0.11 -1.83 -8.58
C THR A 167 -0.82 -0.58 -9.11
N LEU A 168 -0.54 -0.13 -10.35
CA LEU A 168 -1.23 1.02 -10.94
C LEU A 168 -2.76 0.87 -11.01
N PRO A 169 -3.34 -0.28 -11.40
CA PRO A 169 -4.79 -0.48 -11.35
C PRO A 169 -5.40 -0.27 -9.95
N VAL A 170 -4.70 -0.70 -8.89
CA VAL A 170 -5.12 -0.51 -7.49
C VAL A 170 -5.09 0.98 -7.12
N ILE A 171 -4.08 1.71 -7.56
CA ILE A 171 -3.99 3.17 -7.35
C ILE A 171 -5.19 3.86 -8.02
N GLN A 172 -5.50 3.50 -9.26
CA GLN A 172 -6.65 4.05 -9.99
C GLN A 172 -7.98 3.71 -9.32
N HIS A 173 -8.11 2.52 -8.74
CA HIS A 173 -9.28 2.12 -7.96
C HIS A 173 -9.52 3.09 -6.78
N TYR A 174 -8.49 3.30 -5.93
CA TYR A 174 -8.62 4.22 -4.79
C TYR A 174 -8.79 5.69 -5.20
N GLU A 175 -8.23 6.09 -6.34
CA GLU A 175 -8.45 7.41 -6.93
C GLU A 175 -9.91 7.62 -7.31
N LYS A 176 -10.52 6.66 -8.03
CA LYS A 176 -11.95 6.70 -8.40
C LYS A 176 -12.87 6.72 -7.18
N MET A 177 -12.46 6.09 -6.07
CA MET A 177 -13.17 6.14 -4.79
C MET A 177 -13.00 7.46 -4.03
N GLY A 178 -12.11 8.37 -4.47
CA GLY A 178 -11.76 9.58 -3.72
C GLY A 178 -10.92 9.33 -2.46
N LYS A 179 -10.35 8.12 -2.35
CA LYS A 179 -9.57 7.64 -1.20
C LYS A 179 -8.07 7.59 -1.45
N LEU A 180 -7.59 8.06 -2.60
CA LEU A 180 -6.16 8.24 -2.83
C LEU A 180 -5.69 9.56 -2.23
N ARG A 181 -4.53 9.55 -1.57
CA ARG A 181 -3.78 10.74 -1.15
C ARG A 181 -2.37 10.62 -1.72
N ARG A 182 -1.89 11.64 -2.40
CA ARG A 182 -0.59 11.62 -3.08
C ARG A 182 0.38 12.59 -2.41
N VAL A 183 1.63 12.19 -2.27
CA VAL A 183 2.75 13.05 -1.88
C VAL A 183 3.90 12.87 -2.85
N ASP A 184 4.66 13.94 -3.08
CA ASP A 184 5.82 13.94 -3.96
C ASP A 184 7.02 13.29 -3.26
N GLY A 185 7.36 12.08 -3.70
CA GLY A 185 8.45 11.25 -3.21
C GLY A 185 9.83 11.62 -3.74
N ASP A 186 9.93 12.50 -4.75
CA ASP A 186 11.21 12.96 -5.31
C ASP A 186 11.88 14.00 -4.42
N ARG A 187 11.09 14.69 -3.59
CA ARG A 187 11.57 15.68 -2.61
C ARG A 187 12.38 15.01 -1.49
N GLN A 188 13.06 15.85 -0.71
CA GLN A 188 13.79 15.41 0.47
C GLN A 188 12.85 14.76 1.50
N PRO A 189 13.30 13.73 2.24
CA PRO A 189 12.44 12.95 3.14
C PRO A 189 11.64 13.77 4.15
N ASP A 190 12.22 14.86 4.68
CA ASP A 190 11.53 15.72 5.64
C ASP A 190 10.44 16.56 4.97
N MET A 191 10.67 17.05 3.75
CA MET A 191 9.67 17.80 2.98
C MET A 191 8.50 16.90 2.57
N VAL A 192 8.77 15.65 2.18
CA VAL A 192 7.71 14.65 1.94
C VAL A 192 6.90 14.44 3.22
N PHE A 193 7.57 14.39 4.37
CA PHE A 193 6.89 14.17 5.63
C PHE A 193 6.02 15.36 6.07
N GLU A 194 6.39 16.59 5.74
CA GLU A 194 5.51 17.76 5.94
C GLU A 194 4.18 17.59 5.20
N ASP A 195 4.20 17.14 3.95
CA ASP A 195 2.99 16.87 3.16
C ASP A 195 2.18 15.72 3.78
N VAL A 196 2.86 14.65 4.23
CA VAL A 196 2.23 13.53 4.96
C VAL A 196 1.55 14.01 6.24
N LYS A 197 2.18 14.89 7.02
CA LYS A 197 1.59 15.44 8.24
C LYS A 197 0.30 16.20 7.95
N ALA A 198 0.26 16.98 6.87
CA ALA A 198 -0.96 17.70 6.48
C ALA A 198 -2.13 16.74 6.19
N ILE A 199 -1.84 15.60 5.54
CA ILE A 199 -2.84 14.56 5.26
C ILE A 199 -3.33 13.89 6.56
N PHE A 200 -2.40 13.47 7.43
CA PHE A 200 -2.74 12.77 8.67
C PHE A 200 -3.39 13.67 9.74
N ALA A 201 -3.12 14.97 9.73
CA ALA A 201 -3.81 15.93 10.58
C ALA A 201 -5.32 15.95 10.30
N GLN A 202 -5.73 15.85 9.03
CA GLN A 202 -7.14 15.81 8.65
C GLN A 202 -7.85 14.54 9.16
N LEU A 203 -7.13 13.41 9.23
CA LEU A 203 -7.65 12.14 9.76
C LEU A 203 -7.96 12.23 11.27
N ASN A 204 -7.09 12.88 12.04
CA ASN A 204 -7.32 13.10 13.47
C ASN A 204 -8.51 14.05 13.73
N THR A 205 -8.70 15.07 12.89
CA THR A 205 -9.85 16.00 13.01
C THR A 205 -11.17 15.29 12.73
N GLN A 206 -11.22 14.38 11.76
CA GLN A 206 -12.42 13.59 11.45
C GLN A 206 -12.76 12.58 12.55
N ALA A 207 -11.77 12.02 13.24
CA ALA A 207 -12.01 11.17 14.42
C ALA A 207 -12.67 11.93 15.58
N ASN A 208 -12.36 13.22 15.75
CA ASN A 208 -12.92 14.08 16.80
C ASN A 208 -14.29 14.67 16.46
N GLN A 209 -14.71 14.67 15.19
CA GLN A 209 -16.04 15.14 14.76
C GLN A 209 -17.10 14.02 14.69
N GLY A 210 -16.71 12.76 14.95
CA GLY A 210 -17.61 11.60 14.99
C GLY A 210 -18.64 11.60 16.12
N SER A 211 -18.65 12.62 17.00
CA SER A 211 -19.62 12.76 18.08
C SER A 211 -20.72 13.80 17.83
N ASN A 212 -20.77 14.50 16.68
CA ASN A 212 -21.99 15.24 16.27
C ASN A 212 -21.91 15.85 14.86
N VAL A 213 -23.01 15.63 14.11
CA VAL A 213 -23.53 16.39 12.95
C VAL A 213 -23.24 15.89 11.52
N SER A 214 -24.33 15.92 10.76
CA SER A 214 -24.65 15.54 9.39
C SER A 214 -23.78 16.14 8.27
N ARG A 215 -23.59 15.27 7.26
CA ARG A 215 -22.96 15.47 5.95
C ARG A 215 -23.61 16.59 5.12
N ALA A 216 -22.84 17.62 4.75
CA ALA A 216 -22.98 18.37 3.48
C ALA A 216 -21.76 19.28 3.23
N GLN A 217 -21.48 19.50 1.94
CA GLN A 217 -20.66 20.57 1.31
C GLN A 217 -19.23 20.21 0.81
N THR A 218 -19.21 19.87 -0.48
CA THR A 218 -18.42 20.43 -1.60
C THR A 218 -16.96 20.86 -1.34
N ASN A 219 -16.03 20.15 -1.99
CA ASN A 219 -14.60 20.47 -2.07
C ASN A 219 -14.30 21.31 -3.33
N PRO A 220 -13.50 22.41 -3.26
CA PRO A 220 -13.34 23.36 -4.35
C PRO A 220 -12.23 23.01 -5.37
N PHE A 221 -11.67 21.80 -5.36
CA PHE A 221 -10.55 21.40 -6.23
C PHE A 221 -10.97 20.71 -7.54
N LYS A 222 -12.01 21.22 -8.22
CA LYS A 222 -12.29 20.90 -9.63
C LYS A 222 -11.90 22.07 -10.52
N SER A 223 -10.62 22.16 -10.86
CA SER A 223 -10.13 22.88 -12.04
C SER A 223 -8.72 22.39 -12.32
N TRP A 224 -8.40 22.13 -13.60
CA TRP A 224 -7.23 21.41 -14.15
C TRP A 224 -7.49 19.94 -14.50
N PHE A 225 -8.39 19.67 -15.45
CA PHE A 225 -8.48 18.35 -16.08
C PHE A 225 -9.07 18.33 -17.51
N LEU A 226 -8.59 19.19 -18.41
CA LEU A 226 -8.76 18.96 -19.85
C LEU A 226 -7.64 19.69 -20.58
N ASP A 227 -6.63 18.97 -21.08
CA ASP A 227 -5.81 19.40 -22.24
C ASP A 227 -4.73 18.41 -22.71
N ILE A 228 -4.81 17.12 -22.40
CA ILE A 228 -4.00 16.11 -23.10
C ILE A 228 -4.85 14.85 -23.26
N PHE A 229 -5.65 14.76 -24.33
CA PHE A 229 -6.07 13.54 -25.04
C PHE A 229 -7.23 13.86 -26.00
N CYS A 230 -6.94 14.58 -27.11
CA CYS A 230 -7.75 14.50 -28.33
C CYS A 230 -6.97 15.10 -29.52
N SER A 231 -6.04 14.35 -30.09
CA SER A 231 -5.52 14.61 -31.43
C SER A 231 -5.12 13.28 -32.05
N CYS A 232 -6.06 12.71 -32.80
CA CYS A 232 -5.89 11.72 -33.86
C CYS A 232 -7.26 11.07 -34.12
N PHE A 233 -8.18 11.81 -34.73
CA PHE A 233 -9.22 11.30 -35.64
C PHE A 233 -9.90 12.53 -36.29
N ASP A 234 -10.32 12.37 -37.55
CA ASP A 234 -11.02 13.35 -38.40
C ASP A 234 -10.17 14.32 -39.25
N VAL A 235 -9.46 13.76 -40.23
CA VAL A 235 -9.35 14.40 -41.56
C VAL A 235 -9.75 13.36 -42.62
N ALA A 236 -11.05 13.21 -42.82
CA ALA A 236 -11.62 12.77 -44.09
C ALA A 236 -13.05 13.29 -44.17
N ASP A 237 -13.36 13.89 -45.32
CA ASP A 237 -14.69 14.32 -45.77
C ASP A 237 -15.14 15.75 -45.43
N ARG A 238 -14.73 16.70 -46.28
CA ARG A 238 -15.61 17.74 -46.85
C ARG A 238 -15.01 18.34 -48.12
N ARG A 239 -15.50 17.84 -49.26
CA ARG A 239 -15.89 18.53 -50.51
C ARG A 239 -14.99 19.69 -51.01
N ASN A 240 -14.34 19.52 -52.16
CA ASN A 240 -14.86 19.71 -53.52
C ASN A 240 -13.81 19.26 -54.54
#